data_AF-A0A970UUI6-F1
#
_entry.id   AF-A0A970UUI6-F1
#
_cell.length_a   1.000
_cell.length_b   1.000
_cell.length_c   1.000
_cell.angle_alpha   90.00
_cell.angle_beta   90.00
_cell.angle_gamma   90.00
#
_symmetry.space_group_name_H-M   'P 1'
#
loop_
_entity.id
_entity.type
_entity.pdbx_description
1 polymer ?
#
loop_
_entity_poly.entity_id
_entity_poly.type
_entity_poly.pdbx_seq_one_letter_code
_entity_poly.pdbx_strand_id
1 'polypeptide(L)'
;MSDFDYLRKLFYLTELLEQEKTGTADSLAEKLDVSRRTVFRYLDELRTNGADIGYSKIQKSYILQNNFDFKKVFLQSAMKWHSNRIIFNTKTNK
;
A
#
# COMPACT_ATOMS: atom_id res chain seq x y z
N MET A 1 15.55 2.71 5.97
CA MET A 1 14.79 1.57 5.42
C MET A 1 14.97 1.59 3.91
N SER A 2 15.24 0.46 3.28
CA SER A 2 15.40 0.42 1.82
C SER A 2 14.04 0.53 1.12
N ASP A 3 14.03 0.98 -0.14
CA ASP A 3 12.81 1.02 -0.97
C ASP A 3 12.20 -0.38 -1.13
N PHE A 4 13.04 -1.41 -1.20
CA PHE A 4 12.58 -2.79 -1.27
C PHE A 4 11.88 -3.25 0.01
N ASP A 5 12.46 -2.96 1.19
CA ASP A 5 11.82 -3.28 2.47
C ASP A 5 10.50 -2.56 2.64
N TYR A 6 10.45 -1.31 2.21
CA TYR A 6 9.24 -0.50 2.21
C TYR A 6 8.11 -1.15 1.39
N LEU A 7 8.40 -1.48 0.13
CA LEU A 7 7.44 -2.14 -0.75
C LEU A 7 6.99 -3.49 -0.21
N ARG A 8 7.92 -4.31 0.31
CA ARG A 8 7.58 -5.60 0.94
C ARG A 8 6.59 -5.41 2.10
N LYS A 9 6.79 -4.39 2.95
CA LYS A 9 5.90 -4.10 4.07
C LYS A 9 4.53 -3.62 3.60
N LEU A 10 4.44 -2.81 2.55
CA LEU A 10 3.15 -2.41 1.97
C LEU A 10 2.39 -3.58 1.35
N PHE A 11 3.06 -4.45 0.59
CA PHE A 11 2.42 -5.64 0.04
C PHE A 11 1.91 -6.56 1.15
N TYR A 12 2.72 -6.81 2.17
CA TYR A 12 2.30 -7.64 3.30
C TYR A 12 1.15 -7.00 4.10
N LEU A 13 1.17 -5.68 4.31
CA LEU A 13 0.04 -4.96 4.91
C LEU A 13 -1.25 -5.17 4.11
N THR A 14 -1.20 -5.09 2.78
CA THR A 14 -2.39 -5.27 1.92
C THR A 14 -2.94 -6.68 1.99
N GLU A 15 -2.07 -7.70 2.04
CA GLU A 15 -2.50 -9.10 2.25
C GLU A 15 -3.17 -9.29 3.62
N LEU A 16 -2.65 -8.64 4.68
CA LEU A 16 -3.27 -8.68 6.00
C LEU A 16 -4.62 -7.97 6.05
N LEU A 17 -4.80 -6.89 5.30
CA LEU A 17 -6.07 -6.16 5.18
C LEU A 17 -7.12 -7.00 4.45
N GLU A 18 -6.75 -7.64 3.34
CA GLU A 18 -7.62 -8.53 2.57
C GLU A 18 -8.08 -9.75 3.40
N GLN A 19 -7.20 -10.27 4.25
CA GLN A 19 -7.49 -11.40 5.12
C GLN A 19 -8.16 -11.00 6.44
N GLU A 20 -8.35 -9.71 6.70
CA GLU A 20 -8.84 -9.17 7.98
C GLU A 20 -8.00 -9.61 9.20
N LYS A 21 -6.68 -9.77 9.00
CA LYS A 21 -5.72 -10.30 9.99
C LYS A 21 -4.70 -9.27 10.47
N THR A 22 -5.00 -7.99 10.33
CA THR A 22 -4.05 -6.93 10.75
C THR A 22 -3.86 -6.89 12.26
N GLY A 23 -4.91 -7.14 13.05
CA GLY A 23 -4.88 -6.94 14.50
C GLY A 23 -5.04 -5.47 14.89
N THR A 24 -4.63 -5.13 16.12
CA THR A 24 -4.52 -3.73 16.57
C THR A 24 -3.36 -3.03 15.86
N ALA A 25 -3.30 -1.70 15.97
CA ALA A 25 -2.16 -0.94 15.44
C ALA A 25 -0.81 -1.40 16.03
N ASP A 26 -0.76 -1.82 17.29
CA ASP A 26 0.46 -2.33 17.92
C ASP A 26 0.85 -3.70 17.36
N SER A 27 -0.11 -4.63 17.25
CA SER A 27 0.15 -5.95 16.64
C SER A 27 0.56 -5.82 15.18
N LEU A 28 -0.03 -4.88 14.44
CA LEU A 28 0.35 -4.61 13.07
C LEU A 28 1.76 -3.98 12.98
N ALA A 29 2.14 -3.15 13.94
CA ALA A 29 3.48 -2.57 14.03
C ALA A 29 4.55 -3.65 14.23
N GLU A 30 4.27 -4.62 15.11
CA GLU A 30 5.13 -5.79 15.33
C GLU A 30 5.25 -6.66 14.07
N LYS A 31 4.12 -6.99 13.42
CA LYS A 31 4.12 -7.79 12.17
C LYS A 31 4.91 -7.14 11.04
N LEU A 32 4.84 -5.82 10.93
CA LEU A 32 5.54 -5.06 9.89
C LEU A 32 6.96 -4.66 10.31
N ASP A 33 7.37 -4.94 11.56
CA ASP A 33 8.62 -4.47 12.15
C ASP A 33 8.81 -2.95 11.94
N VAL A 34 7.86 -2.16 12.43
CA VAL A 34 7.87 -0.69 12.36
C VAL A 34 7.27 -0.09 13.62
N SER A 35 7.40 1.23 13.78
CA SER A 35 6.68 1.94 14.84
C SER A 35 5.17 1.98 14.56
N ARG A 36 4.35 2.07 15.62
CA ARG A 36 2.91 2.34 15.53
C ARG A 36 2.60 3.57 14.65
N ARG A 37 3.42 4.62 14.73
CA ARG A 37 3.27 5.82 13.88
C ARG A 37 3.43 5.48 12.40
N THR A 38 4.39 4.62 12.06
CA THR A 38 4.63 4.18 10.68
C THR A 38 3.46 3.36 10.14
N VAL A 39 2.80 2.55 10.98
CA VAL A 39 1.57 1.84 10.60
C VAL A 39 0.51 2.81 10.11
N PHE A 40 0.22 3.86 10.88
CA PHE A 40 -0.77 4.86 10.47
C PHE A 40 -0.37 5.58 9.18
N ARG A 41 0.92 5.90 9.03
CA ARG A 41 1.43 6.48 7.78
C ARG A 41 1.16 5.56 6.57
N TYR A 42 1.39 4.26 6.69
CA TYR A 42 1.10 3.32 5.60
C TYR A 42 -0.39 3.21 5.32
N LEU A 43 -1.22 3.15 6.36
CA LEU A 43 -2.68 3.13 6.19
C LEU A 43 -3.18 4.39 5.48
N ASP A 44 -2.68 5.57 5.86
CA ASP A 44 -3.04 6.85 5.24
C ASP A 44 -2.55 6.96 3.80
N GLU A 45 -1.39 6.39 3.49
CA GLU A 45 -0.90 6.30 2.12
C GLU A 45 -1.79 5.41 1.25
N LEU A 46 -2.19 4.23 1.73
CA LEU A 46 -3.15 3.38 1.02
C LEU A 46 -4.49 4.10 0.82
N ARG A 47 -4.98 4.84 1.82
CA ARG A 47 -6.18 5.69 1.69
C ARG A 47 -6.04 6.75 0.62
N THR A 48 -4.90 7.44 0.60
CA THR A 48 -4.57 8.45 -0.42
C THR A 48 -4.57 7.85 -1.83
N ASN A 49 -4.23 6.56 -1.94
CA ASN A 49 -4.26 5.81 -3.19
C ASN A 49 -5.64 5.18 -3.52
N GLY A 50 -6.67 5.44 -2.70
CA GLY A 50 -8.06 5.02 -2.95
C GLY A 50 -8.54 3.81 -2.15
N ALA A 51 -7.76 3.32 -1.18
CA ALA A 51 -8.23 2.29 -0.27
C ALA A 51 -9.22 2.86 0.74
N ASP A 52 -10.38 2.22 0.92
CA ASP A 52 -11.28 2.54 2.03
C ASP A 52 -10.97 1.59 3.19
N ILE A 53 -10.37 2.11 4.26
CA ILE A 53 -9.86 1.29 5.37
C ILE A 53 -10.48 1.75 6.70
N GLY A 54 -11.32 0.88 7.27
CA GLY A 54 -11.92 1.04 8.59
C GLY A 54 -11.32 0.10 9.63
N TYR A 55 -11.43 0.45 10.92
CA TYR A 55 -11.10 -0.47 12.02
C TYR A 55 -12.36 -1.15 12.56
N SER A 56 -12.42 -2.48 12.44
CA SER A 56 -13.48 -3.30 13.03
C SER A 56 -13.12 -3.66 14.47
N LYS A 57 -13.89 -3.14 15.43
CA LYS A 57 -13.73 -3.48 16.86
C LYS A 57 -14.07 -4.95 17.15
N ILE A 58 -15.00 -5.52 16.38
CA ILE A 58 -15.48 -6.90 16.55
C ILE A 58 -14.38 -7.88 16.12
N GLN A 59 -13.83 -7.68 14.92
CA GLN A 59 -12.74 -8.52 14.38
C GLN A 59 -11.37 -8.13 14.94
N LYS A 60 -11.27 -6.99 15.62
CA LYS A 60 -10.03 -6.38 16.09
C LYS A 60 -9.00 -6.23 14.98
N SER A 61 -9.46 -5.85 13.79
CA SER A 61 -8.62 -5.70 12.59
C SER A 61 -9.04 -4.45 11.81
N TYR A 62 -8.06 -3.82 11.16
CA TYR A 62 -8.30 -3.00 9.99
C TYR A 62 -8.78 -3.87 8.82
N ILE A 63 -9.77 -3.38 8.09
CA ILE A 63 -10.42 -4.07 6.97
C ILE A 63 -10.59 -3.13 5.79
N LEU A 64 -10.57 -3.69 4.58
CA LEU A 64 -10.94 -2.98 3.36
C LEU A 64 -12.47 -2.95 3.24
N GLN A 65 -13.01 -1.77 2.99
CA GLN A 65 -14.44 -1.52 2.79
C GLN A 65 -14.80 -1.39 1.30
N ASN A 66 -13.78 -1.45 0.43
CA ASN A 66 -13.92 -1.42 -1.02
C ASN A 66 -13.00 -2.45 -1.70
N ASN A 67 -13.18 -2.65 -3.01
CA ASN A 67 -12.38 -3.57 -3.83
C ASN A 67 -11.03 -2.96 -4.25
N PHE A 68 -10.27 -2.46 -3.28
CA PHE A 68 -8.95 -1.88 -3.53
C PHE A 68 -7.90 -2.98 -3.77
N ASP A 69 -7.10 -2.82 -4.82
CA ASP A 69 -6.01 -3.73 -5.19
C ASP A 69 -4.71 -2.92 -5.33
N PHE A 70 -3.83 -3.05 -4.33
CA PHE A 70 -2.55 -2.34 -4.30
C PHE A 70 -1.61 -2.79 -5.41
N LYS A 71 -1.58 -4.08 -5.78
CA LYS A 71 -0.73 -4.59 -6.87
C LYS A 71 -1.10 -3.89 -8.17
N LYS A 72 -2.40 -3.76 -8.45
CA LYS A 72 -2.90 -3.05 -9.63
C LYS A 72 -2.51 -1.56 -9.62
N VAL A 73 -2.70 -0.86 -8.51
CA VAL A 73 -2.35 0.57 -8.38
C VAL A 73 -0.84 0.79 -8.55
N PHE A 74 -0.03 -0.05 -7.93
CA PHE A 74 1.43 -0.02 -8.05
C PHE A 74 1.89 -0.24 -9.50
N LEU A 75 1.38 -1.29 -10.15
CA LEU A 75 1.73 -1.61 -11.55
C LEU A 75 1.33 -0.48 -12.49
N GLN A 76 0.15 0.11 -12.33
CA GLN A 76 -0.25 1.26 -13.14
C GLN A 76 0.70 2.45 -12.95
N SER A 77 1.11 2.71 -11.70
CA SER A 77 2.04 3.79 -11.39
C SER A 77 3.41 3.54 -12.01
N ALA A 78 3.96 2.33 -11.85
CA ALA A 78 5.23 1.93 -12.46
C ALA A 78 5.17 2.02 -14.00
N MET A 79 4.08 1.54 -14.62
CA MET A 79 3.89 1.57 -16.07
C MET A 79 3.75 2.99 -16.62
N LYS A 80 3.09 3.92 -15.90
CA LYS A 80 3.01 5.34 -16.29
C LYS A 80 4.39 5.98 -16.43
N TRP A 81 5.34 5.64 -15.56
CA TRP A 81 6.73 6.07 -15.68
C TRP A 81 7.40 5.56 -16.96
N HIS A 82 7.13 4.31 -17.36
CA HIS A 82 7.67 3.75 -18.58
C HIS A 82 7.02 4.34 -19.85
N SER A 83 5.70 4.54 -19.88
CA SER A 83 5.03 5.19 -21.02
C SER A 83 5.49 6.62 -21.24
N ASN A 84 5.67 7.40 -20.16
CA ASN A 84 6.23 8.75 -20.28
C ASN A 84 7.65 8.72 -20.88
N ARG A 85 8.52 7.78 -20.47
CA ARG A 85 9.87 7.64 -21.05
C ARG A 85 9.86 7.35 -22.56
N ILE A 86 8.91 6.55 -23.05
CA ILE A 86 8.78 6.28 -24.49
C ILE A 86 8.32 7.54 -25.24
N ILE A 87 7.35 8.30 -24.70
CA ILE A 87 6.83 9.53 -25.33
C ILE A 87 7.90 10.64 -25.38
N PHE A 88 8.75 10.76 -24.35
CA PHE A 88 9.85 11.74 -24.37
C PHE A 88 10.92 11.39 -25.41
N ASN A 89 11.25 10.11 -25.60
CA ASN A 89 12.31 9.69 -26.53
C ASN A 89 11.89 9.74 -28.02
N THR A 90 10.58 9.71 -28.32
CA THR A 90 10.07 9.88 -29.68
C THR A 90 9.93 11.35 -30.11
N LYS A 91 9.86 12.29 -29.16
CA LYS A 91 9.84 13.74 -29.44
C LYS A 91 11.22 14.35 -29.67
N THR A 92 12.29 13.70 -29.21
CA THR A 92 13.69 14.14 -29.39
C THR A 92 14.34 13.64 -30.69
N ASN A 93 13.59 12.90 -31.54
CA ASN A 93 14.07 12.38 -32.81
C ASN A 93 13.32 13.01 -34.00
N LYS A 94 13.18 14.34 -33.98
CA LYS A 94 12.69 15.14 -35.09
C LYS A 94 13.43 16.46 -35.16
#